data_AF-A0A2H6FKG8-F1
#
_entry.id   AF-A0A2H6FKG8-F1
#
_cell.length_a   1.000
_cell.length_b   1.000
_cell.length_c   1.000
_cell.angle_alpha   90.00
_cell.angle_beta   90.00
_cell.angle_gamma   90.00
#
_symmetry.space_group_name_H-M   'P 1'
#
loop_
_entity.id
_entity.type
_entity.pdbx_description
1 polymer ?
#
loop_
_entity_poly.entity_id
_entity_poly.type
_entity_poly.pdbx_seq_one_letter_code
_entity_poly.pdbx_strand_id
1 'polypeptide(L)'
;MSVSGSKLETLCLLILVLSSALLTIGCQEKPAEQYGNRLVNEYQRTQRVADRINLNEIRKSIEAFHAEYGRYPGNLQELAGYAGTRLNPEMYDYDPETGSLKKTE
;
A
#
# COMPACT_ATOMS: atom_id res chain seq x y z
N MET A 1 49.69 19.33 -45.26
CA MET A 1 49.99 19.25 -43.81
C MET A 1 48.71 18.90 -43.08
N SER A 2 48.81 17.92 -42.19
CA SER A 2 47.73 17.09 -41.65
C SER A 2 46.76 17.85 -40.73
N VAL A 3 45.47 17.93 -41.09
CA VAL A 3 44.39 18.39 -40.18
C VAL A 3 43.12 17.57 -40.43
N SER A 4 43.19 16.25 -40.22
CA SER A 4 41.98 15.41 -40.18
C SER A 4 41.97 14.38 -39.05
N GLY A 5 43.05 14.29 -38.24
CA GLY A 5 43.11 13.37 -37.10
C GLY A 5 42.45 13.91 -35.82
N SER A 6 42.54 15.22 -35.56
CA SER A 6 42.18 15.80 -34.25
C SER A 6 40.68 15.84 -33.95
N LYS A 7 39.83 15.97 -34.97
CA LYS A 7 38.36 16.01 -34.81
C LYS A 7 37.77 14.63 -34.52
N LEU A 8 38.38 13.58 -35.04
CA LEU A 8 37.93 12.20 -34.85
C LEU A 8 38.29 11.70 -33.45
N GLU A 9 39.49 12.02 -32.97
CA GLU A 9 39.94 11.68 -31.62
C GLU A 9 39.14 12.40 -30.53
N THR A 10 38.82 13.69 -30.74
CA THR A 10 37.96 14.44 -29.81
C THR A 10 36.53 13.90 -29.80
N LEU A 11 35.99 13.44 -30.93
CA LEU A 11 34.67 12.82 -30.99
C LEU A 11 34.64 11.48 -30.23
N CYS A 12 35.67 10.65 -30.40
CA CYS A 12 35.80 9.37 -29.70
C CYS A 12 35.93 9.56 -28.18
N LEU A 13 36.74 10.52 -27.73
CA LEU A 13 36.87 10.82 -26.30
C LEU A 13 35.55 11.32 -25.69
N LEU A 14 34.79 12.12 -26.44
CA LEU A 14 33.52 12.67 -25.96
C LEU A 14 32.44 11.58 -25.84
N ILE A 15 32.39 10.63 -26.78
CA ILE A 15 31.49 9.45 -26.71
C ILE A 15 31.88 8.54 -25.55
N LEU A 16 33.18 8.33 -25.31
CA LEU A 16 33.67 7.47 -24.23
C LEU A 16 33.38 8.07 -22.85
N VAL A 17 33.52 9.38 -22.69
CA VAL A 17 33.13 10.12 -21.48
C VAL A 17 31.59 10.11 -21.28
N LEU A 18 30.81 10.23 -22.35
CA LEU A 18 29.35 10.13 -22.26
C LEU A 18 28.91 8.72 -21.82
N SER A 19 29.56 7.68 -22.34
CA SER A 19 29.26 6.28 -22.03
C SER A 19 29.62 5.89 -20.60
N SER A 20 30.70 6.45 -20.04
CA SER A 20 31.10 6.19 -18.65
C SER A 20 30.24 6.95 -17.64
N ALA A 21 29.67 8.10 -18.01
CA ALA A 21 28.73 8.85 -17.17
C ALA A 21 27.39 8.13 -16.95
N LEU A 22 26.97 7.24 -17.86
CA LEU A 22 25.75 6.43 -17.72
C LEU A 22 25.89 5.29 -16.70
N LEU A 23 27.12 4.91 -16.31
CA LEU A 23 27.37 3.78 -15.40
C LEU A 23 27.29 4.14 -13.91
N THR A 24 27.18 5.43 -13.55
CA THR A 24 27.17 5.87 -12.14
C THR A 24 25.77 5.94 -11.52
N ILE A 25 24.70 5.76 -12.30
CA ILE A 25 23.31 5.92 -11.84
C ILE A 25 22.82 4.69 -11.04
N GLY A 26 23.50 3.55 -11.11
CA GLY A 26 22.99 2.27 -10.58
C GLY A 26 23.38 1.89 -9.15
N CYS A 27 24.08 2.73 -8.38
CA CYS A 27 24.76 2.28 -7.17
C CYS A 27 24.40 3.07 -5.91
N GLN A 28 23.11 3.27 -5.61
CA GLN A 28 22.62 3.60 -4.26
C GLN A 28 21.16 3.18 -4.07
N GLU A 29 20.87 1.89 -4.20
CA GLU A 29 19.59 1.35 -3.73
C GLU A 29 19.86 0.39 -2.59
N LYS A 30 19.55 0.80 -1.36
CA LYS A 30 19.55 -0.05 -0.16
C LYS A 30 18.22 -0.81 -0.12
N PRO A 31 18.14 -2.04 -0.68
CA PRO A 31 16.85 -2.68 -0.94
C PRO A 31 16.16 -3.09 0.36
N ALA A 32 16.96 -3.42 1.38
CA ALA A 32 16.49 -3.80 2.71
C ALA A 32 15.82 -2.65 3.48
N GLU A 33 16.35 -1.43 3.40
CA GLU A 33 15.74 -0.25 4.05
C GLU A 33 14.40 0.12 3.38
N GLN A 34 14.30 0.03 2.04
CA GLN A 34 13.04 0.30 1.34
C GLN A 34 11.98 -0.76 1.63
N TYR A 35 12.35 -2.04 1.68
CA TYR A 35 11.42 -3.11 2.02
C TYR A 35 10.91 -2.99 3.47
N GLY A 36 11.82 -2.75 4.42
CA GLY A 36 11.45 -2.53 5.83
C GLY A 36 10.52 -1.33 6.01
N ASN A 37 10.82 -0.20 5.35
CA ASN A 37 9.97 0.99 5.42
C ASN A 37 8.60 0.80 4.77
N ARG A 38 8.47 -0.04 3.73
CA ARG A 38 7.17 -0.36 3.14
C ARG A 38 6.30 -1.12 4.12
N LEU A 39 6.82 -2.20 4.72
CA LEU A 39 6.07 -3.00 5.69
C LEU A 39 5.63 -2.18 6.91
N VAL A 40 6.54 -1.37 7.48
CA VAL A 40 6.21 -0.53 8.63
C VAL A 40 5.16 0.53 8.26
N ASN A 41 5.26 1.14 7.08
CA ASN A 41 4.26 2.12 6.63
C ASN A 41 2.91 1.49 6.33
N GLU A 42 2.88 0.30 5.72
CA GLU A 42 1.65 -0.47 5.47
C GLU A 42 0.95 -0.77 6.79
N TYR A 43 1.70 -1.31 7.76
CA TYR A 43 1.20 -1.65 9.07
C TYR A 43 0.67 -0.44 9.85
N GLN A 44 1.42 0.67 9.86
CA GLN A 44 0.99 1.90 10.51
C GLN A 44 -0.24 2.54 9.83
N ARG A 45 -0.34 2.49 8.50
CA ARG A 45 -1.52 2.98 7.79
C ARG A 45 -2.76 2.16 8.12
N THR A 46 -2.62 0.84 8.13
CA THR A 46 -3.70 -0.08 8.46
C THR A 46 -4.18 0.12 9.89
N GLN A 47 -3.26 0.31 10.86
CA GLN A 47 -3.62 0.71 12.22
C GLN A 47 -4.33 2.06 12.29
N ARG A 48 -3.81 3.11 11.66
CA ARG A 48 -4.44 4.44 11.69
C ARG A 48 -5.84 4.45 11.06
N VAL A 49 -6.07 3.65 10.03
CA VAL A 49 -7.41 3.50 9.43
C VAL A 49 -8.35 2.77 10.39
N ALA A 50 -7.88 1.72 11.06
CA ALA A 50 -8.65 1.02 12.07
C ALA A 50 -8.94 1.87 13.32
N ASP A 51 -7.98 2.68 13.77
CA ASP A 51 -8.15 3.62 14.89
C ASP A 51 -9.18 4.71 14.58
N ARG A 52 -9.43 5.00 13.29
CA ARG A 52 -10.46 5.95 12.86
C ARG A 52 -11.84 5.32 12.73
N ILE A 53 -11.96 4.01 12.58
CA ILE A 53 -13.25 3.33 12.52
C ILE A 53 -13.61 2.85 13.93
N ASN A 54 -14.48 3.61 14.56
CA ASN A 54 -15.00 3.29 15.88
C ASN A 54 -15.80 1.97 15.83
N LEU A 55 -15.42 0.99 16.65
CA LEU A 55 -16.15 -0.29 16.82
C LEU A 55 -17.66 -0.10 16.98
N ASN A 56 -18.08 0.98 17.64
CA ASN A 56 -19.49 1.30 17.82
C ASN A 56 -20.21 1.63 16.50
N GLU A 57 -19.53 2.30 15.57
CA GLU A 57 -20.11 2.63 14.26
C GLU A 57 -20.24 1.38 13.38
N ILE A 58 -19.30 0.44 13.51
CA ILE A 58 -19.43 -0.88 12.86
C ILE A 58 -20.64 -1.62 13.42
N ARG A 59 -20.81 -1.66 14.75
CA ARG A 59 -21.99 -2.30 15.39
C ARG A 59 -23.31 -1.69 14.92
N LYS A 60 -23.41 -0.36 14.89
CA LYS A 60 -24.60 0.32 14.34
C LYS A 60 -24.87 -0.05 12.89
N SER A 61 -23.82 -0.18 12.08
CA SER A 61 -23.96 -0.58 10.67
C SER A 61 -24.46 -2.02 10.54
N ILE A 62 -24.00 -2.94 11.41
CA ILE A 62 -24.49 -4.32 11.49
C ILE A 62 -25.98 -4.34 11.86
N GLU A 63 -26.39 -3.57 12.86
CA GLU A 63 -27.78 -3.46 13.29
C GLU A 63 -28.67 -2.85 12.19
N ALA A 64 -28.19 -1.81 11.49
CA ALA A 64 -28.91 -1.20 10.37
C ALA A 64 -29.09 -2.21 9.22
N PHE A 65 -28.03 -2.93 8.85
CA PHE A 65 -28.12 -4.01 7.86
C PHE A 65 -29.13 -5.07 8.27
N HIS A 66 -29.09 -5.52 9.53
CA HIS A 66 -30.03 -6.52 10.03
C HIS A 66 -31.48 -6.02 10.02
N ALA A 67 -31.71 -4.76 10.38
CA ALA A 67 -33.04 -4.15 10.33
C ALA A 67 -33.60 -4.06 8.90
N GLU A 68 -32.74 -3.83 7.91
CA GLU A 68 -33.14 -3.66 6.51
C GLU A 68 -33.31 -5.01 5.78
N TYR A 69 -32.43 -5.97 6.01
CA TYR A 69 -32.40 -7.25 5.29
C TYR A 69 -32.96 -8.44 6.08
N GLY A 70 -33.29 -8.26 7.37
CA GLY A 70 -33.79 -9.32 8.25
C GLY A 70 -32.77 -10.42 8.56
N ARG A 71 -31.48 -10.19 8.26
CA ARG A 71 -30.36 -11.08 8.54
C ARG A 71 -29.09 -10.26 8.79
N TYR A 72 -28.13 -10.84 9.49
CA TYR A 72 -26.82 -10.22 9.63
C TYR A 72 -26.01 -10.32 8.32
N PRO A 73 -25.02 -9.42 8.11
CA PRO A 73 -24.05 -9.57 7.04
C PRO A 73 -23.37 -10.95 7.12
N GLY A 74 -23.13 -11.60 5.98
CA GLY A 74 -22.39 -12.87 5.94
C GLY A 74 -20.90 -12.69 6.22
N ASN A 75 -20.38 -11.47 6.07
CA ASN A 75 -19.01 -11.09 6.42
C ASN A 75 -18.86 -9.56 6.47
N LEU A 76 -17.71 -9.09 6.96
CA LEU A 76 -17.41 -7.66 7.04
C LEU A 76 -17.20 -6.98 5.67
N GLN A 77 -16.94 -7.75 4.60
CA GLN A 77 -16.82 -7.20 3.25
C GLN A 77 -18.20 -6.79 2.69
N GLU A 78 -19.24 -7.59 2.97
CA GLU A 78 -20.63 -7.27 2.65
C GLU A 78 -21.08 -6.01 3.41
N LEU A 79 -20.79 -5.96 4.71
CA LEU A 79 -21.06 -4.79 5.54
C LEU A 79 -20.33 -3.54 5.02
N ALA A 80 -19.07 -3.67 4.59
CA ALA A 80 -18.29 -2.57 4.01
C ALA A 80 -18.93 -2.04 2.71
N GLY A 81 -19.47 -2.94 1.88
CA GLY A 81 -20.24 -2.59 0.69
C GLY A 81 -21.52 -1.81 1.02
N TYR A 82 -22.24 -2.23 2.06
CA TYR A 82 -23.43 -1.54 2.56
C TYR A 82 -23.12 -0.16 3.14
N ALA A 83 -22.15 -0.07 4.05
CA ALA A 83 -21.82 1.15 4.77
C ALA A 83 -20.95 2.14 3.97
N GLY A 84 -20.53 1.77 2.74
CA GLY A 84 -19.66 2.61 1.91
C GLY A 84 -18.30 2.89 2.55
N THR A 85 -17.81 2.00 3.41
CA THR A 85 -16.57 2.17 4.17
C THR A 85 -15.56 1.09 3.84
N ARG A 86 -14.29 1.29 4.23
CA ARG A 86 -13.25 0.26 4.13
C ARG A 86 -12.99 -0.33 5.50
N LEU A 87 -13.35 -1.60 5.70
CA LEU A 87 -13.03 -2.36 6.90
C LEU A 87 -11.82 -3.26 6.62
N ASN A 88 -10.87 -3.33 7.56
CA ASN A 88 -9.89 -4.42 7.56
C ASN A 88 -10.47 -5.59 8.36
N PRO A 89 -10.87 -6.70 7.72
CA PRO A 89 -11.46 -7.84 8.43
C PRO A 89 -10.49 -8.51 9.40
N GLU A 90 -9.17 -8.40 9.21
CA GLU A 90 -8.18 -9.03 10.11
C GLU A 90 -8.17 -8.41 11.52
N MET A 91 -8.69 -7.19 11.67
CA MET A 91 -8.72 -6.49 12.95
C MET A 91 -9.92 -6.84 13.82
N TYR A 92 -10.87 -7.59 13.28
CA TYR A 92 -12.13 -7.85 13.94
C TYR A 92 -12.50 -9.32 13.84
N ASP A 93 -12.95 -9.85 14.97
CA ASP A 93 -13.62 -11.15 15.03
C ASP A 93 -15.13 -10.90 14.91
N TYR A 94 -15.71 -11.42 13.83
CA TYR A 94 -17.11 -11.21 13.47
C TYR A 94 -17.84 -12.53 13.31
N ASP A 95 -18.97 -12.67 14.01
CA ASP A 95 -19.86 -13.82 13.91
C ASP A 95 -21.11 -13.44 13.09
N PRO A 96 -21.29 -14.01 11.89
CA PRO A 96 -22.45 -13.72 11.02
C PRO A 96 -23.76 -14.33 11.53
N GLU A 97 -23.74 -15.33 12.41
CA GLU A 97 -24.96 -15.93 12.95
C GLU A 97 -25.58 -15.04 14.03
N THR A 98 -24.74 -14.41 14.85
CA THR A 98 -25.18 -13.58 15.98
C THR A 98 -25.01 -12.08 15.77
N GLY A 99 -24.31 -11.66 14.72
CA GLY A 99 -23.91 -10.27 14.48
C GLY A 99 -22.86 -9.76 15.46
N SER A 100 -22.25 -10.63 16.28
CA SER A 100 -21.28 -10.26 17.30
C SER A 100 -19.98 -9.75 16.68
N LEU A 101 -19.43 -8.67 17.24
CA LEU A 101 -18.21 -8.04 16.78
C LEU A 101 -17.26 -7.74 17.95
N LYS A 102 -16.03 -8.25 17.85
CA LYS A 102 -14.93 -8.01 18.78
C LYS A 102 -13.68 -7.56 18.02
N LYS A 103 -12.76 -6.89 18.70
CA LYS A 103 -11.43 -6.62 18.14
C LYS A 103 -10.57 -7.87 18.32
N THR A 104 -9.82 -8.26 17.31
CA THR A 104 -8.79 -9.30 17.45
C THR A 104 -7.68 -8.75 18.35
N GLU A 105 -7.36 -9.46 19.43
CA GLU A 105 -6.24 -9.12 20.35
C GLU A 105 -4.88 -9.55 19.78
#